data_AF-A0A969GDA0-F1
#
_entry.id   AF-A0A969GDA0-F1
#
_cell.length_a   1.000
_cell.length_b   1.000
_cell.length_c   1.000
_cell.angle_alpha   90.00
_cell.angle_beta   90.00
_cell.angle_gamma   90.00
#
_symmetry.space_group_name_H-M   'P 1'
#
loop_
_entity.id
_entity.type
_entity.pdbx_description
1 polymer ?
#
loop_
_entity_poly.entity_id
_entity_poly.type
_entity_poly.pdbx_seq_one_letter_code
_entity_poly.pdbx_strand_id
1 'polypeptide(L)'
;MKVINDYIDQIDTYTYTVLCHNIGGTYGQLDEEDKALDFYLKGLEAAEKEGIHKLEAILLYEISKIYTGKDIDKALYYVNKTEQVLETHNITSGIEMNSINLAEIYFKQEKFEAALNKGLESLALCEKVQNNKTLTRVYLLLSKTYKEFGDYKNALHYHELFHDLKTAFLQEMRKRQTLDLEINYEIKEKEQQIKLLKASMELQQLELEHTTKVKEHNQIIQQAGEEIKQFTYAVSHDLKEPLRMIGSFTSLINRKVKKLNDDSIDEYVGYVIDGVGRMEGMLNGLLDYARLGKYTNLDEKVDLSELIRDVLLNLRVRMEESNAEVNFDILPTVKTNKMLISQLFQNLIANAIKFSKKMLHLSLTLK
;
A
#
# COMPACT_ATOMS: atom_id res chain seq x y z
N MET A 1 -10.30 31.52 -10.28
CA MET A 1 -9.41 32.38 -11.10
C MET A 1 -8.40 31.59 -11.92
N LYS A 2 -7.62 30.67 -11.33
CA LYS A 2 -6.59 29.89 -12.05
C LYS A 2 -7.11 29.14 -13.30
N VAL A 3 -8.29 28.52 -13.21
CA VAL A 3 -8.88 27.75 -14.33
C VAL A 3 -9.28 28.60 -15.54
N ILE A 4 -9.78 29.84 -15.36
CA ILE A 4 -10.10 30.68 -16.51
C ILE A 4 -8.82 31.19 -17.16
N ASN A 5 -7.89 31.75 -16.38
CA ASN A 5 -6.68 32.36 -16.95
C ASN A 5 -5.76 31.32 -17.61
N ASP A 6 -5.73 30.08 -17.11
CA ASP A 6 -4.85 29.05 -17.65
C ASP A 6 -5.44 28.35 -18.90
N TYR A 7 -6.75 28.50 -19.17
CA TYR A 7 -7.46 27.74 -20.21
C TYR A 7 -8.41 28.58 -21.09
N ILE A 8 -8.37 29.91 -21.01
CA ILE A 8 -9.31 30.78 -21.74
C ILE A 8 -9.28 30.55 -23.26
N ASP A 9 -8.11 30.20 -23.81
CA ASP A 9 -7.92 29.91 -25.23
C ASP A 9 -8.39 28.49 -25.64
N GLN A 10 -8.76 27.65 -24.67
CA GLN A 10 -9.13 26.23 -24.87
C GLN A 10 -10.62 25.94 -24.58
N ILE A 11 -11.36 26.92 -24.04
CA ILE A 11 -12.77 26.76 -23.70
C ILE A 11 -13.64 27.50 -24.72
N ASP A 12 -14.78 26.89 -25.09
CA ASP A 12 -15.75 27.53 -25.97
C ASP A 12 -16.48 28.69 -25.27
N THR A 13 -17.06 29.60 -26.05
CA THR A 13 -17.69 30.81 -25.53
C THR A 13 -18.87 30.52 -24.60
N TYR A 14 -19.61 29.44 -24.83
CA TYR A 14 -20.70 29.03 -23.94
C TYR A 14 -20.16 28.64 -22.56
N THR A 15 -19.13 27.78 -22.52
CA THR A 15 -18.45 27.38 -21.27
C THR A 15 -17.85 28.59 -20.56
N TYR A 16 -17.19 29.50 -21.28
CA TYR A 16 -16.67 30.74 -20.71
C TYR A 16 -17.77 31.59 -20.06
N THR A 17 -18.90 31.78 -20.75
CA THR A 17 -20.04 32.56 -20.26
C THR A 17 -20.62 31.97 -18.97
N VAL A 18 -20.78 30.64 -18.92
CA VAL A 18 -21.23 29.93 -17.71
C VAL A 18 -20.25 30.11 -16.55
N LEU A 19 -18.95 30.05 -16.81
CA LEU A 19 -17.93 30.26 -15.79
C LEU A 19 -17.95 31.70 -15.25
N CYS A 20 -18.11 32.70 -16.13
CA CYS A 20 -18.30 34.09 -15.73
C CYS A 20 -19.52 34.26 -14.81
N HIS A 21 -20.66 33.68 -15.17
CA HIS A 21 -21.86 33.68 -14.32
C HIS A 21 -21.59 33.02 -12.95
N ASN A 22 -20.97 31.85 -12.93
CA ASN A 22 -20.73 31.13 -11.66
C ASN A 22 -19.73 31.86 -10.75
N ILE A 23 -18.66 32.43 -11.32
CA ILE A 23 -17.67 33.20 -10.56
C ILE A 23 -18.28 34.52 -10.07
N GLY A 24 -19.06 35.21 -10.92
CA GLY A 24 -19.80 36.39 -10.51
C GLY A 24 -20.73 36.09 -9.33
N GLY A 25 -21.46 34.97 -9.39
CA GLY A 25 -22.31 34.51 -8.30
C GLY A 25 -21.53 34.19 -7.02
N THR A 26 -20.32 33.64 -7.15
CA THR A 26 -19.43 33.38 -6.00
C THR A 26 -18.97 34.67 -5.34
N TYR A 27 -18.54 35.67 -6.12
CA TYR A 27 -18.18 36.99 -5.58
C TYR A 27 -19.36 37.71 -4.95
N GLY A 28 -20.57 37.58 -5.52
CA GLY A 28 -21.79 38.11 -4.93
C GLY A 28 -22.10 37.50 -3.56
N GLN A 29 -21.81 36.22 -3.33
CA GLN A 29 -21.94 35.59 -2.01
C GLN A 29 -20.90 36.09 -0.99
N LEU A 30 -19.78 36.61 -1.47
CA LEU A 30 -18.71 37.20 -0.65
C LEU A 30 -18.90 38.71 -0.44
N ASP A 31 -20.04 39.27 -0.86
CA ASP A 31 -20.34 40.72 -0.80
C ASP A 31 -19.35 41.59 -1.62
N GLU A 32 -18.66 40.98 -2.59
CA GLU A 32 -17.73 41.66 -3.49
C GLU A 32 -18.43 42.05 -4.80
N GLU A 33 -19.46 42.89 -4.71
CA GLU A 33 -20.37 43.21 -5.82
C GLU A 33 -19.68 43.80 -7.06
N ASP A 34 -18.62 44.59 -6.90
CA ASP A 34 -17.89 45.17 -8.04
C ASP A 34 -17.15 44.09 -8.84
N LYS A 35 -16.60 43.08 -8.16
CA LYS A 35 -15.98 41.94 -8.84
C LYS A 35 -17.04 41.06 -9.48
N ALA A 36 -18.17 40.84 -8.80
CA ALA A 36 -19.28 40.11 -9.38
C ALA A 36 -19.74 40.76 -10.70
N LEU A 37 -19.89 42.08 -10.69
CA LEU A 37 -20.29 42.88 -11.85
C LEU A 37 -19.28 42.78 -13.01
N ASP A 38 -17.97 42.84 -12.74
CA ASP A 38 -16.93 42.65 -13.77
C ASP A 38 -17.06 41.30 -14.48
N PHE A 39 -17.28 40.21 -13.73
CA PHE A 39 -17.48 38.89 -14.33
C PHE A 39 -18.80 38.78 -15.10
N TYR A 40 -19.89 39.36 -14.59
CA TYR A 40 -21.16 39.33 -15.29
C TYR A 40 -21.12 40.13 -16.60
N LEU A 41 -20.46 41.29 -16.63
CA LEU A 41 -20.28 42.09 -17.85
C LEU A 41 -19.44 41.36 -18.90
N LYS A 42 -18.35 40.69 -18.48
CA LYS A 42 -17.53 39.84 -19.37
C LYS A 42 -18.33 38.67 -19.96
N GLY A 43 -19.15 38.02 -19.13
CA GLY A 43 -20.05 36.97 -19.59
C GLY A 43 -21.09 37.52 -20.56
N LEU A 44 -21.62 38.71 -20.29
CA LEU A 44 -22.67 39.32 -21.10
C LEU A 44 -22.16 39.65 -22.50
N GLU A 45 -20.98 40.25 -22.61
CA GLU A 45 -20.33 40.54 -23.89
C GLU A 45 -20.13 39.26 -24.72
N ALA A 46 -19.68 38.19 -24.08
CA ALA A 46 -19.51 36.88 -24.72
C ALA A 46 -20.85 36.27 -25.18
N ALA A 47 -21.89 36.35 -24.35
CA ALA A 47 -23.21 35.85 -24.67
C ALA A 47 -23.86 36.60 -25.84
N GLU A 48 -23.77 37.94 -25.85
CA GLU A 48 -24.32 38.80 -26.91
C GLU A 48 -23.60 38.54 -28.25
N LYS A 49 -22.28 38.39 -28.24
CA LYS A 49 -21.48 38.14 -29.44
C LYS A 49 -21.85 36.85 -30.16
N GLU A 50 -22.13 35.78 -29.42
CA GLU A 50 -22.44 34.45 -29.95
C GLU A 50 -23.94 34.12 -29.98
N GLY A 51 -24.81 35.07 -29.59
CA GLY A 51 -26.26 34.88 -29.59
C GLY A 51 -26.76 33.86 -28.55
N ILE A 52 -26.11 33.78 -27.38
CA ILE A 52 -26.48 32.84 -26.30
C ILE A 52 -27.56 33.47 -25.41
N HIS A 53 -28.74 33.72 -25.99
CA HIS A 53 -29.79 34.56 -25.41
C HIS A 53 -30.29 34.14 -24.03
N LYS A 54 -30.25 32.83 -23.71
CA LYS A 54 -30.61 32.35 -22.36
C LYS A 54 -29.60 32.80 -21.30
N LEU A 55 -28.30 32.74 -21.59
CA LEU A 55 -27.27 33.22 -20.67
C LEU A 55 -27.23 34.74 -20.65
N GLU A 56 -27.46 35.40 -21.80
CA GLU A 56 -27.64 36.85 -21.89
C GLU A 56 -28.71 37.34 -20.91
N ALA A 57 -29.93 36.76 -20.95
CA ALA A 57 -31.01 37.12 -20.03
C ALA A 57 -30.64 36.89 -18.56
N ILE A 58 -29.98 35.78 -18.22
CA ILE A 58 -29.54 35.47 -16.85
C ILE A 58 -28.54 36.53 -16.35
N LEU A 59 -27.57 36.90 -17.19
CA LEU A 59 -26.53 37.86 -16.84
C LEU A 59 -27.08 39.28 -16.72
N LEU A 60 -27.96 39.69 -17.63
CA LEU A 60 -28.67 40.98 -17.55
C LEU A 60 -29.48 41.09 -16.25
N TYR A 61 -30.18 40.01 -15.88
CA TYR A 61 -30.91 39.93 -14.61
C TYR A 61 -29.97 40.08 -13.40
N GLU A 62 -28.85 39.35 -13.37
CA GLU A 62 -27.89 39.41 -12.25
C GLU A 62 -27.26 40.80 -12.12
N ILE A 63 -26.94 41.45 -13.25
CA ILE A 63 -26.44 42.83 -13.31
C ILE A 63 -27.51 43.80 -12.79
N SER A 64 -28.75 43.67 -13.25
CA SER A 64 -29.87 44.51 -12.79
C SER A 64 -30.05 44.41 -11.27
N LYS A 65 -30.02 43.19 -10.73
CA LYS A 65 -30.16 42.94 -9.28
C LYS A 65 -29.11 43.68 -8.45
N ILE A 66 -27.84 43.69 -8.90
CA ILE A 66 -26.78 44.47 -8.24
C ILE A 66 -27.08 45.97 -8.32
N TYR A 67 -27.44 46.46 -9.52
CA TYR A 67 -27.73 47.88 -9.69
C TYR A 67 -28.97 48.35 -8.94
N THR A 68 -29.94 47.48 -8.63
CA THR A 68 -31.08 47.84 -7.78
C THR A 68 -30.61 48.45 -6.45
N GLY A 69 -29.45 48.05 -5.92
CA GLY A 69 -28.82 48.62 -4.71
C GLY A 69 -27.96 49.87 -4.93
N LYS A 70 -27.50 50.13 -6.18
CA LYS A 70 -26.48 51.14 -6.49
C LYS A 70 -27.01 52.31 -7.33
N ASP A 71 -27.76 52.01 -8.38
CA ASP A 71 -28.19 52.96 -9.42
C ASP A 71 -29.49 52.44 -10.04
N ILE A 72 -30.61 53.09 -9.70
CA ILE A 72 -31.96 52.66 -10.10
C ILE A 72 -32.16 52.79 -11.62
N ASP A 73 -31.56 53.79 -12.27
CA ASP A 73 -31.72 53.99 -13.71
C ASP A 73 -31.02 52.88 -14.49
N LYS A 74 -29.81 52.49 -14.05
CA LYS A 74 -29.14 51.30 -14.59
C LYS A 74 -29.90 50.02 -14.30
N ALA A 75 -30.43 49.86 -13.08
CA ALA A 75 -31.22 48.68 -12.74
C ALA A 75 -32.42 48.53 -13.69
N LEU A 76 -33.12 49.64 -13.97
CA LEU A 76 -34.26 49.71 -14.87
C LEU A 76 -33.86 49.46 -16.33
N TYR A 77 -32.69 49.95 -16.76
CA TYR A 77 -32.15 49.62 -18.08
C TYR A 77 -31.94 48.11 -18.26
N TYR A 78 -31.25 47.47 -17.31
CA TYR A 78 -30.92 46.04 -17.41
C TYR A 78 -32.15 45.13 -17.22
N VAL A 79 -33.11 45.48 -16.37
CA VAL A 79 -34.34 44.67 -16.18
C VAL A 79 -35.23 44.72 -17.43
N ASN A 80 -35.33 45.87 -18.09
CA ASN A 80 -36.09 46.02 -19.33
C ASN A 80 -35.38 45.32 -20.50
N LYS A 81 -34.05 45.39 -20.56
CA LYS A 81 -33.27 44.62 -21.54
C LYS A 81 -33.45 43.12 -21.34
N THR A 82 -33.49 42.66 -20.09
CA THR A 82 -33.80 41.26 -19.76
C THR A 82 -35.20 40.87 -20.28
N GLU A 83 -36.22 41.68 -20.00
CA GLU A 83 -37.60 41.43 -20.46
C GLU A 83 -37.66 41.35 -21.99
N GLN A 84 -37.01 42.28 -22.70
CA GLN A 84 -36.93 42.28 -24.15
C GLN A 84 -36.29 41.00 -24.72
N VAL A 85 -35.18 40.53 -24.14
CA VAL A 85 -34.50 39.30 -24.59
C VAL A 85 -35.38 38.07 -24.33
N LEU A 86 -36.01 38.00 -23.16
CA LEU A 86 -36.93 36.91 -22.82
C LEU A 86 -38.11 36.84 -23.80
N GLU A 87 -38.72 37.97 -24.13
CA GLU A 87 -39.85 38.06 -25.07
C GLU A 87 -39.43 37.74 -26.50
N THR A 88 -38.39 38.41 -27.01
CA THR A 88 -37.94 38.29 -28.41
C THR A 88 -37.55 36.85 -28.76
N HIS A 89 -36.98 36.12 -27.80
CA HIS A 89 -36.51 34.75 -27.98
C HIS A 89 -37.44 33.69 -27.38
N ASN A 90 -38.64 34.08 -26.93
CA ASN A 90 -39.64 33.18 -26.32
C ASN A 90 -39.08 32.32 -25.16
N ILE A 91 -38.21 32.91 -24.33
CA ILE A 91 -37.58 32.25 -23.21
C ILE A 91 -38.49 32.37 -21.99
N THR A 92 -39.04 31.24 -21.55
CA THR A 92 -39.97 31.19 -20.42
C THR A 92 -39.29 31.10 -19.07
N SER A 93 -38.06 30.57 -19.02
CA SER A 93 -37.30 30.42 -17.78
C SER A 93 -36.78 31.77 -17.30
N GLY A 94 -37.08 32.17 -16.07
CA GLY A 94 -36.57 33.39 -15.46
C GLY A 94 -37.47 34.61 -15.63
N ILE A 95 -38.63 34.50 -16.31
CA ILE A 95 -39.62 35.57 -16.37
C ILE A 95 -40.07 35.92 -14.94
N GLU A 96 -40.33 34.93 -14.10
CA GLU A 96 -40.72 35.16 -12.71
C GLU A 96 -39.64 35.89 -11.92
N MET A 97 -38.37 35.58 -12.18
CA MET A 97 -37.22 36.23 -11.54
C MET A 97 -37.08 37.69 -12.00
N ASN A 98 -37.30 37.96 -13.29
CA ASN A 98 -37.27 39.31 -13.83
C ASN A 98 -38.44 40.16 -13.33
N SER A 99 -39.66 39.60 -13.28
CA SER A 99 -40.86 40.29 -12.78
C SER A 99 -40.73 40.69 -11.32
N ILE A 100 -40.19 39.82 -10.44
CA ILE A 100 -39.93 40.23 -9.04
C ILE A 100 -38.85 41.31 -8.93
N ASN A 101 -37.80 41.26 -9.76
CA ASN A 101 -36.75 42.28 -9.74
C ASN A 101 -37.29 43.65 -10.18
N LEU A 102 -38.12 43.69 -11.23
CA LEU A 102 -38.82 44.90 -11.65
C LEU A 102 -39.76 45.42 -10.57
N ALA A 103 -40.49 44.54 -9.88
CA ALA A 103 -41.35 44.90 -8.76
C ALA A 103 -40.55 45.52 -7.59
N GLU A 104 -39.37 44.98 -7.27
CA GLU A 104 -38.46 45.55 -6.26
C GLU A 104 -37.94 46.93 -6.67
N ILE A 105 -37.64 47.14 -7.96
CA ILE A 105 -37.24 48.46 -8.50
C ILE A 105 -38.40 49.47 -8.37
N TYR A 106 -39.63 49.09 -8.75
CA TYR A 106 -40.81 49.94 -8.58
C TYR A 106 -41.10 50.28 -7.12
N PHE A 107 -40.91 49.33 -6.21
CA PHE A 107 -41.06 49.57 -4.78
C PHE A 107 -40.05 50.63 -4.30
N LYS A 108 -38.78 50.56 -4.76
CA LYS A 108 -37.75 51.58 -4.44
C LYS A 108 -38.05 52.95 -5.04
N GLN A 109 -38.76 53.00 -6.17
CA GLN A 109 -39.26 54.24 -6.77
C GLN A 109 -40.56 54.75 -6.12
N GLU A 110 -41.02 54.13 -5.03
CA GLU A 110 -42.30 54.43 -4.35
C GLU A 110 -43.54 54.26 -5.26
N LYS A 111 -43.40 53.53 -6.37
CA LYS A 111 -44.49 53.18 -7.30
C LYS A 111 -45.19 51.92 -6.81
N PHE A 112 -45.81 51.99 -5.63
CA PHE A 112 -46.33 50.81 -4.92
C PHE A 112 -47.38 50.03 -5.71
N GLU A 113 -48.22 50.69 -6.52
CA GLU A 113 -49.23 50.01 -7.34
C GLU A 113 -48.58 49.19 -8.46
N ALA A 114 -47.57 49.75 -9.14
CA ALA A 114 -46.80 49.03 -10.14
C ALA A 114 -46.00 47.87 -9.51
N ALA A 115 -45.43 48.09 -8.33
CA ALA A 115 -44.73 47.05 -7.57
C ALA A 115 -45.68 45.91 -7.17
N LEU A 116 -46.90 46.23 -6.74
CA LEU A 116 -47.91 45.24 -6.37
C LEU A 116 -48.31 44.39 -7.57
N ASN A 117 -48.65 45.03 -8.70
CA ASN A 117 -49.07 44.34 -9.91
C ASN A 117 -47.98 43.38 -10.43
N LYS A 118 -46.73 43.85 -10.53
CA LYS A 118 -45.60 43.00 -10.95
C LYS A 118 -45.25 41.93 -9.92
N GLY A 119 -45.40 42.21 -8.63
CA GLY A 119 -45.22 41.21 -7.56
C GLY A 119 -46.24 40.08 -7.64
N LEU A 120 -47.52 40.39 -7.90
CA LEU A 120 -48.58 39.38 -8.08
C LEU A 120 -48.43 38.59 -9.38
N GLU A 121 -47.99 39.23 -10.46
CA GLU A 121 -47.60 38.54 -11.70
C GLU A 121 -46.50 37.50 -11.43
N SER A 122 -45.44 37.92 -10.72
CA SER A 122 -44.35 37.01 -10.33
C SER A 122 -44.81 35.89 -9.42
N LEU A 123 -45.77 36.13 -8.52
CA LEU A 123 -46.35 35.11 -7.64
C LEU A 123 -47.00 33.99 -8.47
N ALA A 124 -47.91 34.36 -9.38
CA ALA A 124 -48.61 33.41 -10.23
C ALA A 124 -47.65 32.57 -11.09
N LEU A 125 -46.57 33.19 -11.57
CA LEU A 125 -45.53 32.49 -12.33
C LEU A 125 -44.74 31.53 -11.43
N CYS A 126 -44.30 31.96 -10.25
CA CYS A 126 -43.56 31.15 -9.29
C CYS A 126 -44.34 29.89 -8.86
N GLU A 127 -45.64 30.01 -8.64
CA GLU A 127 -46.51 28.87 -8.29
C GLU A 127 -46.60 27.86 -9.45
N LYS A 128 -46.68 28.36 -10.70
CA LYS A 128 -46.70 27.51 -11.90
C LYS A 128 -45.39 26.74 -12.11
N VAL A 129 -44.25 27.39 -11.88
CA VAL A 129 -42.91 26.78 -12.07
C VAL A 129 -42.32 26.13 -10.81
N GLN A 130 -43.04 26.20 -9.68
CA GLN A 130 -42.62 25.69 -8.37
C GLN A 130 -41.26 26.25 -7.89
N ASN A 131 -40.99 27.54 -8.15
CA ASN A 131 -39.72 28.17 -7.79
C ASN A 131 -39.77 28.79 -6.37
N ASN A 132 -39.57 27.94 -5.35
CA ASN A 132 -39.60 28.34 -3.93
C ASN A 132 -38.56 29.40 -3.56
N LYS A 133 -37.41 29.43 -4.24
CA LYS A 133 -36.34 30.41 -3.97
C LYS A 133 -36.81 31.81 -4.31
N THR A 134 -37.43 31.99 -5.47
CA THR A 134 -38.00 33.28 -5.90
C THR A 134 -39.24 33.63 -5.09
N LEU A 135 -40.08 32.64 -4.79
CA LEU A 135 -41.31 32.81 -3.99
C LEU A 135 -41.04 33.47 -2.62
N THR A 136 -39.91 33.16 -1.99
CA THR A 136 -39.47 33.81 -0.74
C THR A 136 -39.32 35.33 -0.90
N ARG A 137 -38.73 35.80 -2.02
CA ARG A 137 -38.60 37.23 -2.31
C ARG A 137 -39.94 37.87 -2.61
N VAL A 138 -40.78 37.17 -3.37
CA VAL A 138 -42.13 37.62 -3.73
C VAL A 138 -42.97 37.88 -2.47
N TYR A 139 -43.03 36.93 -1.54
CA TYR A 139 -43.78 37.11 -0.29
C TYR A 139 -43.26 38.27 0.56
N LEU A 140 -41.94 38.44 0.66
CA LEU A 140 -41.37 39.56 1.39
C LEU A 140 -41.70 40.91 0.73
N LEU A 141 -41.64 41.00 -0.61
CA LEU A 141 -41.99 42.22 -1.32
C LEU A 141 -43.48 42.53 -1.15
N LEU A 142 -44.37 41.58 -1.41
CA LEU A 142 -45.82 41.77 -1.28
C LEU A 142 -46.19 42.21 0.14
N SER A 143 -45.60 41.57 1.17
CA SER A 143 -45.80 41.97 2.57
C SER A 143 -45.45 43.45 2.81
N LYS A 144 -44.29 43.90 2.31
CA LYS A 144 -43.87 45.31 2.40
C LYS A 144 -44.80 46.23 1.62
N THR A 145 -45.14 45.87 0.39
CA THR A 145 -46.00 46.68 -0.48
C THR A 145 -47.40 46.86 0.14
N TYR A 146 -48.05 45.80 0.61
CA TYR A 146 -49.36 45.89 1.28
C TYR A 146 -49.33 46.73 2.56
N LYS A 147 -48.20 46.69 3.29
CA LYS A 147 -48.01 47.57 4.46
C LYS A 147 -48.02 49.04 4.06
N GLU A 148 -47.37 49.42 2.96
CA GLU A 148 -47.38 50.81 2.45
C GLU A 148 -48.79 51.25 2.01
N PHE A 149 -49.62 50.31 1.53
CA PHE A 149 -51.04 50.56 1.25
C PHE A 149 -51.93 50.63 2.50
N GLY A 150 -51.40 50.34 3.70
CA GLY A 150 -52.18 50.24 4.93
C GLY A 150 -53.05 48.98 5.05
N ASP A 151 -52.90 48.03 4.13
CA ASP A 151 -53.58 46.72 4.20
C ASP A 151 -52.76 45.76 5.06
N TYR A 152 -52.85 45.97 6.38
CA TYR A 152 -52.11 45.18 7.35
C TYR A 152 -52.52 43.69 7.37
N LYS A 153 -53.72 43.35 6.88
CA LYS A 153 -54.18 41.96 6.81
C LYS A 153 -53.39 41.19 5.76
N ASN A 154 -53.29 41.72 4.54
CA ASN A 154 -52.50 41.09 3.49
C ASN A 154 -50.99 41.21 3.78
N ALA A 155 -50.55 42.30 4.39
CA ALA A 155 -49.16 42.46 4.83
C ALA A 155 -48.74 41.34 5.80
N LEU A 156 -49.57 41.05 6.79
CA LEU A 156 -49.34 39.95 7.76
C LEU A 156 -49.38 38.59 7.07
N HIS A 157 -50.39 38.34 6.23
CA HIS A 157 -50.53 37.06 5.52
C HIS A 157 -49.28 36.71 4.70
N TYR A 158 -48.79 37.64 3.87
CA TYR A 158 -47.57 37.40 3.09
C TYR A 158 -46.31 37.35 3.96
N HIS A 159 -46.30 38.00 5.12
CA HIS A 159 -45.20 37.90 6.08
C HIS A 159 -45.11 36.50 6.69
N GLU A 160 -46.25 35.91 7.07
CA GLU A 160 -46.34 34.54 7.59
C GLU A 160 -45.85 33.53 6.54
N LEU A 161 -46.32 33.65 5.30
CA LEU A 161 -45.86 32.79 4.19
C LEU A 161 -44.35 32.92 3.94
N PHE A 162 -43.81 34.13 4.00
CA PHE A 162 -42.36 34.36 3.93
C PHE A 162 -41.62 33.66 5.08
N HIS A 163 -42.12 33.79 6.31
CA HIS A 163 -41.50 33.20 7.49
C HIS A 163 -41.47 31.67 7.42
N ASP A 164 -42.60 31.05 7.04
CA ASP A 164 -42.72 29.60 6.92
C ASP A 164 -41.80 29.05 5.84
N LEU A 165 -41.80 29.66 4.65
CA LEU A 165 -40.96 29.22 3.54
C LEU A 165 -39.47 29.39 3.84
N LYS A 166 -39.09 30.52 4.46
CA LYS A 166 -37.71 30.76 4.89
C LYS A 166 -37.27 29.76 5.96
N THR A 167 -38.15 29.43 6.90
CA THR A 167 -37.85 28.45 7.95
C THR A 167 -37.67 27.05 7.36
N ALA A 168 -38.54 26.63 6.44
CA ALA A 168 -38.41 25.36 5.73
C ALA A 168 -37.08 25.29 4.93
N PHE A 169 -36.74 26.34 4.19
CA PHE A 169 -35.48 26.43 3.45
C PHE A 169 -34.25 26.31 4.36
N LEU A 170 -34.23 27.02 5.50
CA LEU A 170 -33.12 26.94 6.45
C LEU A 170 -33.01 25.56 7.10
N GLN A 171 -34.12 24.87 7.35
CA GLN A 171 -34.11 23.49 7.82
C GLN A 171 -33.55 22.53 6.77
N GLU A 172 -33.93 22.69 5.49
CA GLU A 172 -33.40 21.88 4.39
C GLU A 172 -31.89 22.10 4.20
N MET A 173 -31.43 23.35 4.22
CA MET A 173 -30.02 23.70 4.12
C MET A 173 -29.19 23.07 5.26
N ARG A 174 -29.70 23.11 6.50
CA ARG A 174 -29.03 22.44 7.63
C ARG A 174 -28.96 20.94 7.43
N LYS A 175 -30.04 20.29 6.97
CA LYS A 175 -30.04 18.86 6.68
C LYS A 175 -29.01 18.50 5.60
N ARG A 176 -28.94 19.29 4.53
CA ARG A 176 -27.94 19.11 3.47
C ARG A 176 -26.52 19.26 4.00
N GLN A 177 -26.25 20.31 4.79
CA GLN A 177 -24.94 20.50 5.42
C GLN A 177 -24.54 19.35 6.35
N THR A 178 -25.47 18.84 7.16
CA THR A 178 -25.21 17.66 8.01
C THR A 178 -24.90 16.43 7.15
N LEU A 179 -25.69 16.18 6.11
CA LEU A 179 -25.46 15.05 5.20
C LEU A 179 -24.10 15.17 4.48
N ASP A 180 -23.74 16.36 4.01
CA ASP A 180 -22.44 16.61 3.38
C ASP A 180 -21.28 16.33 4.35
N LEU A 181 -21.43 16.70 5.63
CA LEU A 181 -20.44 16.40 6.65
C LEU A 181 -20.32 14.88 6.92
N GLU A 182 -21.45 14.16 6.98
CA GLU A 182 -21.47 12.70 7.14
C GLU A 182 -20.79 12.00 5.96
N ILE A 183 -21.15 12.37 4.73
CA ILE A 183 -20.54 11.82 3.51
C ILE A 183 -19.03 12.08 3.50
N ASN A 184 -18.59 13.30 3.80
CA ASN A 184 -17.17 13.64 3.82
C ASN A 184 -16.40 12.85 4.90
N TYR A 185 -17.03 12.62 6.05
CA TYR A 185 -16.44 11.79 7.10
C TYR A 185 -16.29 10.33 6.65
N GLU A 186 -17.33 9.73 6.07
CA GLU A 186 -17.29 8.36 5.55
C GLU A 186 -16.24 8.19 4.43
N ILE A 187 -16.17 9.15 3.50
CA ILE A 187 -15.15 9.15 2.44
C ILE A 187 -13.75 9.12 3.05
N LYS A 188 -13.48 9.98 4.04
CA LYS A 188 -12.17 10.04 4.71
C LYS A 188 -11.83 8.74 5.43
N GLU A 189 -12.81 8.09 6.07
CA GLU A 189 -12.62 6.80 6.71
C GLU A 189 -12.29 5.70 5.67
N LYS A 190 -13.01 5.68 4.55
CA LYS A 190 -12.78 4.73 3.46
C LYS A 190 -11.42 4.94 2.78
N GLU A 191 -10.99 6.18 2.60
CA GLU A 191 -9.65 6.50 2.08
C GLU A 191 -8.55 5.95 3.00
N GLN A 192 -8.71 6.06 4.32
CA GLN A 192 -7.77 5.46 5.28
C GLN A 192 -7.78 3.93 5.21
N GLN A 193 -8.96 3.30 5.15
CA GLN A 193 -9.09 1.85 4.99
C GLN A 193 -8.41 1.35 3.71
N ILE A 194 -8.63 2.04 2.58
CA ILE A 194 -7.99 1.70 1.30
C ILE A 194 -6.47 1.84 1.40
N LYS A 195 -5.97 2.88 2.06
CA LYS A 195 -4.53 3.09 2.25
C LYS A 195 -3.89 1.95 3.05
N LEU A 196 -4.53 1.52 4.15
CA LEU A 196 -4.07 0.41 4.97
C LEU A 196 -4.10 -0.92 4.19
N LEU A 197 -5.17 -1.16 3.44
CA LEU A 197 -5.30 -2.38 2.63
C LEU A 197 -4.21 -2.46 1.56
N LYS A 198 -3.92 -1.35 0.86
CA LYS A 198 -2.82 -1.28 -0.12
C LYS A 198 -1.46 -1.62 0.50
N ALA A 199 -1.15 -1.03 1.66
CA ALA A 199 0.09 -1.33 2.37
C ALA A 199 0.18 -2.80 2.81
N SER A 200 -0.94 -3.39 3.27
CA SER A 200 -1.00 -4.81 3.63
C SER A 200 -0.79 -5.72 2.41
N MET A 201 -1.35 -5.37 1.26
CA MET A 201 -1.18 -6.13 0.02
C MET A 201 0.27 -6.09 -0.49
N GLU A 202 0.91 -4.93 -0.44
CA GLU A 202 2.33 -4.78 -0.80
C GLU A 202 3.24 -5.62 0.11
N LEU A 203 2.97 -5.62 1.42
CA LEU A 203 3.72 -6.43 2.37
C LEU A 203 3.55 -7.92 2.11
N GLN A 204 2.32 -8.37 1.84
CA GLN A 204 2.04 -9.77 1.52
C GLN A 204 2.71 -10.22 0.22
N GLN A 205 2.76 -9.35 -0.79
CA GLN A 205 3.46 -9.61 -2.05
C GLN A 205 4.97 -9.78 -1.82
N LEU A 206 5.57 -8.89 -1.02
CA LEU A 206 7.00 -8.97 -0.68
C LEU A 206 7.32 -10.23 0.11
N GLU A 207 6.45 -10.63 1.04
CA GLU A 207 6.60 -11.86 1.83
C GLU A 207 6.54 -13.11 0.94
N LEU A 208 5.64 -13.13 -0.06
CA LEU A 208 5.54 -14.22 -1.03
C LEU A 208 6.80 -14.32 -1.90
N GLU A 209 7.31 -13.19 -2.38
CA GLU A 209 8.56 -13.13 -3.16
C GLU A 209 9.75 -13.62 -2.33
N HIS A 210 9.86 -13.16 -1.09
CA HIS A 210 10.91 -13.59 -0.17
C HIS A 210 10.83 -15.09 0.11
N THR A 211 9.62 -15.61 0.39
CA THR A 211 9.39 -17.04 0.63
C THR A 211 9.77 -17.89 -0.59
N THR A 212 9.43 -17.42 -1.79
CA THR A 212 9.78 -18.09 -3.05
C THR A 212 11.28 -18.16 -3.24
N LYS A 213 11.98 -17.02 -3.06
CA LYS A 213 13.46 -16.97 -3.11
C LYS A 213 14.09 -17.90 -2.09
N VAL A 214 13.64 -17.88 -0.84
CA VAL A 214 14.16 -18.78 0.20
C VAL A 214 14.00 -20.25 -0.19
N LYS A 215 12.86 -20.61 -0.77
CA LYS A 215 12.61 -21.97 -1.27
C LYS A 215 13.56 -22.36 -2.40
N GLU A 216 13.78 -21.47 -3.38
CA GLU A 216 14.73 -21.69 -4.48
C GLU A 216 16.17 -21.88 -3.97
N HIS A 217 16.63 -21.01 -3.06
CA HIS A 217 17.97 -21.13 -2.47
C HIS A 217 18.13 -22.43 -1.69
N ASN A 218 17.12 -22.83 -0.91
CA ASN A 218 17.14 -24.10 -0.20
C ASN A 218 17.23 -25.31 -1.16
N GLN A 219 16.53 -25.25 -2.30
CA GLN A 219 16.62 -26.29 -3.33
C GLN A 219 18.03 -26.35 -3.94
N ILE A 220 18.62 -25.20 -4.27
CA ILE A 220 20.01 -25.12 -4.79
C ILE A 220 21.00 -25.68 -3.78
N ILE A 221 20.88 -25.31 -2.50
CA ILE A 221 21.76 -25.83 -1.43
C ILE A 221 21.60 -27.34 -1.28
N GLN A 222 20.37 -27.87 -1.35
CA GLN A 222 20.15 -29.32 -1.30
C GLN A 222 20.76 -30.04 -2.50
N GLN A 223 20.59 -29.50 -3.71
CA GLN A 223 21.18 -30.07 -4.93
C GLN A 223 22.71 -30.07 -4.88
N ALA A 224 23.32 -28.93 -4.56
CA ALA A 224 24.77 -28.82 -4.39
C ALA A 224 25.29 -29.77 -3.30
N GLY A 225 24.54 -29.91 -2.20
CA GLY A 225 24.86 -30.85 -1.14
C GLY A 225 24.84 -32.31 -1.61
N GLU A 226 23.91 -32.70 -2.48
CA GLU A 226 23.83 -34.06 -3.04
C GLU A 226 24.90 -34.31 -4.11
N GLU A 227 25.16 -33.33 -4.98
CA GLU A 227 26.23 -33.40 -5.98
C GLU A 227 27.60 -33.59 -5.32
N ILE A 228 27.90 -32.82 -4.27
CA ILE A 228 29.14 -32.97 -3.51
C ILE A 228 29.26 -34.38 -2.94
N LYS A 229 28.19 -34.95 -2.38
CA LYS A 229 28.20 -36.31 -1.85
C LYS A 229 28.46 -37.34 -2.94
N GLN A 230 27.78 -37.23 -4.08
CA GLN A 230 27.95 -38.14 -5.21
C GLN A 230 29.37 -38.09 -5.78
N PHE A 231 29.90 -36.88 -5.99
CA PHE A 231 31.28 -36.66 -6.41
C PHE A 231 32.27 -37.28 -5.43
N THR A 232 32.09 -36.99 -4.14
CA THR A 232 32.94 -37.51 -3.07
C THR A 232 32.93 -39.05 -3.03
N TYR A 233 31.75 -39.66 -3.20
CA TYR A 233 31.60 -41.10 -3.24
C TYR A 233 32.29 -41.74 -4.44
N ALA A 234 32.07 -41.17 -5.63
CA ALA A 234 32.65 -41.68 -6.88
C ALA A 234 34.18 -41.60 -6.86
N VAL A 235 34.74 -40.41 -6.56
CA VAL A 235 36.19 -40.21 -6.46
C VAL A 235 36.81 -41.15 -5.43
N SER A 236 36.13 -41.33 -4.29
CA SER A 236 36.66 -42.20 -3.24
C SER A 236 36.63 -43.68 -3.61
N HIS A 237 35.60 -44.15 -4.31
CA HIS A 237 35.56 -45.50 -4.82
C HIS A 237 36.70 -45.76 -5.81
N ASP A 238 36.86 -44.85 -6.77
CA ASP A 238 37.80 -45.03 -7.88
C ASP A 238 39.26 -44.88 -7.46
N LEU A 239 39.54 -44.15 -6.38
CA LEU A 239 40.87 -44.06 -5.79
C LEU A 239 41.20 -45.22 -4.84
N LYS A 240 40.19 -45.92 -4.30
CA LYS A 240 40.41 -46.98 -3.29
C LYS A 240 41.09 -48.20 -3.90
N GLU A 241 40.66 -48.60 -5.09
CA GLU A 241 41.17 -49.77 -5.78
C GLU A 241 42.64 -49.63 -6.25
N PRO A 242 43.07 -48.52 -6.88
CA PRO A 242 44.47 -48.32 -7.21
C PRO A 242 45.35 -48.19 -5.96
N LEU A 243 44.88 -47.53 -4.89
CA LEU A 243 45.62 -47.47 -3.62
C LEU A 243 45.81 -48.85 -2.99
N ARG A 244 44.75 -49.67 -2.96
CA ARG A 244 44.81 -51.05 -2.47
C ARG A 244 45.81 -51.89 -3.26
N MET A 245 45.83 -51.72 -4.59
CA MET A 245 46.78 -52.38 -5.47
C MET A 245 48.23 -51.95 -5.21
N ILE A 246 48.48 -50.64 -5.09
CA ILE A 246 49.81 -50.11 -4.74
C ILE A 246 50.27 -50.66 -3.37
N GLY A 247 49.40 -50.65 -2.35
CA GLY A 247 49.69 -51.21 -1.03
C GLY A 247 49.98 -52.72 -1.06
N SER A 248 49.23 -53.47 -1.87
CA SER A 248 49.40 -54.92 -2.01
C SER A 248 50.71 -55.27 -2.72
N PHE A 249 51.04 -54.60 -3.83
CA PHE A 249 52.29 -54.83 -4.55
C PHE A 249 53.52 -54.39 -3.76
N THR A 250 53.45 -53.25 -3.07
CA THR A 250 54.53 -52.79 -2.19
C THR A 250 54.75 -53.74 -1.02
N SER A 251 53.68 -54.30 -0.43
CA SER A 251 53.79 -55.35 0.59
C SER A 251 54.41 -56.65 0.05
N LEU A 252 54.10 -57.03 -1.19
CA LEU A 252 54.70 -58.21 -1.84
C LEU A 252 56.17 -57.99 -2.19
N ILE A 253 56.53 -56.80 -2.65
CA ILE A 253 57.92 -56.39 -2.88
C ILE A 253 58.68 -56.44 -1.55
N ASN A 254 58.15 -55.86 -0.47
CA ASN A 254 58.74 -55.91 0.87
C ASN A 254 59.07 -57.36 1.30
N ARG A 255 58.11 -58.27 1.10
CA ARG A 255 58.26 -59.68 1.50
C ARG A 255 59.33 -60.42 0.69
N LYS A 256 59.55 -60.04 -0.58
CA LYS A 256 60.59 -60.62 -1.44
C LYS A 256 61.96 -59.98 -1.18
N VAL A 257 62.00 -58.68 -0.89
CA VAL A 257 63.24 -57.94 -0.62
C VAL A 257 63.81 -58.21 0.77
N LYS A 258 62.98 -58.51 1.77
CA LYS A 258 63.44 -59.04 3.08
C LYS A 258 64.35 -60.26 3.02
N LYS A 259 64.41 -60.97 1.88
CA LYS A 259 65.34 -62.09 1.64
C LYS A 259 66.71 -61.67 1.10
N LEU A 260 66.90 -60.39 0.75
CA LEU A 260 68.11 -59.84 0.14
C LEU A 260 69.03 -59.11 1.15
N ASN A 261 68.60 -58.93 2.41
CA ASN A 261 69.35 -58.26 3.51
C ASN A 261 69.89 -56.85 3.16
N ASP A 262 69.08 -56.00 2.51
CA ASP A 262 69.42 -54.59 2.26
C ASP A 262 68.46 -53.67 3.05
N ASP A 263 68.96 -53.13 4.15
CA ASP A 263 68.18 -52.32 5.11
C ASP A 263 67.62 -51.02 4.49
N SER A 264 68.24 -50.51 3.43
CA SER A 264 67.80 -49.27 2.78
C SER A 264 66.51 -49.45 1.98
N ILE A 265 66.32 -50.62 1.36
CA ILE A 265 65.13 -50.91 0.54
C ILE A 265 63.91 -51.18 1.43
N ASP A 266 64.12 -51.84 2.56
CA ASP A 266 63.06 -52.08 3.55
C ASP A 266 62.50 -50.75 4.11
N GLU A 267 63.35 -49.73 4.31
CA GLU A 267 62.93 -48.40 4.75
C GLU A 267 62.09 -47.66 3.68
N TYR A 268 62.54 -47.65 2.42
CA TYR A 268 61.79 -47.03 1.31
C TYR A 268 60.44 -47.70 1.06
N VAL A 269 60.39 -49.03 1.11
CA VAL A 269 59.13 -49.77 0.96
C VAL A 269 58.21 -49.51 2.16
N GLY A 270 58.76 -49.37 3.37
CA GLY A 270 58.04 -48.90 4.55
C GLY A 270 57.37 -47.54 4.34
N TYR A 271 58.08 -46.55 3.79
CA TYR A 271 57.51 -45.23 3.50
C TYR A 271 56.36 -45.26 2.49
N VAL A 272 56.45 -46.12 1.46
CA VAL A 272 55.37 -46.25 0.47
C VAL A 272 54.15 -46.95 1.07
N ILE A 273 54.34 -48.02 1.86
CA ILE A 273 53.24 -48.71 2.54
C ILE A 273 52.51 -47.75 3.51
N ASP A 274 53.26 -46.99 4.30
CA ASP A 274 52.70 -45.99 5.21
C ASP A 274 52.00 -44.83 4.46
N GLY A 275 52.57 -44.39 3.33
CA GLY A 275 51.93 -43.43 2.43
C GLY A 275 50.59 -43.91 1.87
N VAL A 276 50.51 -45.16 1.43
CA VAL A 276 49.26 -45.78 0.95
C VAL A 276 48.24 -45.89 2.08
N GLY A 277 48.66 -46.35 3.26
CA GLY A 277 47.78 -46.44 4.43
C GLY A 277 47.22 -45.09 4.87
N ARG A 278 48.00 -44.01 4.78
CA ARG A 278 47.52 -42.64 5.02
C ARG A 278 46.46 -42.21 4.01
N MET A 279 46.70 -42.46 2.72
CA MET A 279 45.75 -42.11 1.66
C MET A 279 44.45 -42.90 1.79
N GLU A 280 44.52 -44.21 2.09
CA GLU A 280 43.34 -45.03 2.37
C GLU A 280 42.54 -44.52 3.58
N GLY A 281 43.25 -44.09 4.64
CA GLY A 281 42.62 -43.45 5.80
C GLY A 281 41.91 -42.14 5.48
N MET A 282 42.53 -41.25 4.70
CA MET A 282 41.91 -39.99 4.26
C MET A 282 40.67 -40.24 3.39
N LEU A 283 40.74 -41.25 2.51
CA LEU A 283 39.65 -41.64 1.62
C LEU A 283 38.44 -42.17 2.38
N ASN A 284 38.67 -43.04 3.36
CA ASN A 284 37.61 -43.57 4.21
C ASN A 284 36.98 -42.45 5.06
N GLY A 285 37.78 -41.54 5.62
CA GLY A 285 37.25 -40.39 6.37
C GLY A 285 36.40 -39.44 5.51
N LEU A 286 36.79 -39.25 4.25
CA LEU A 286 36.04 -38.45 3.29
C LEU A 286 34.71 -39.12 2.89
N LEU A 287 34.71 -40.44 2.71
CA LEU A 287 33.49 -41.23 2.48
C LEU A 287 32.54 -41.21 3.67
N ASP A 288 33.08 -41.31 4.87
CA ASP A 288 32.28 -41.26 6.09
C ASP A 288 31.60 -39.90 6.19
N TYR A 289 32.32 -38.79 5.95
CA TYR A 289 31.76 -37.44 5.89
C TYR A 289 30.64 -37.31 4.86
N ALA A 290 30.81 -37.84 3.65
CA ALA A 290 29.75 -37.84 2.62
C ALA A 290 28.52 -38.68 3.01
N ARG A 291 28.69 -39.73 3.83
CA ARG A 291 27.61 -40.60 4.32
C ARG A 291 26.86 -40.04 5.54
N LEU A 292 27.46 -39.14 6.32
CA LEU A 292 26.86 -38.55 7.53
C LEU A 292 25.46 -37.97 7.30
N GLY A 293 25.17 -37.45 6.10
CA GLY A 293 23.86 -36.89 5.76
C GLY A 293 22.70 -37.90 5.62
N LYS A 294 22.94 -39.22 5.67
CA LYS A 294 21.89 -40.26 5.59
C LYS A 294 21.46 -40.83 6.95
N TYR A 295 22.13 -40.48 8.05
CA TYR A 295 21.81 -40.98 9.39
C TYR A 295 20.86 -40.02 10.11
N THR A 296 19.58 -40.04 9.74
CA THR A 296 18.55 -39.11 10.26
C THR A 296 17.85 -39.55 11.54
N ASN A 297 18.14 -40.73 12.09
CA ASN A 297 17.59 -41.13 13.40
C ASN A 297 18.53 -40.69 14.53
N LEU A 298 18.22 -39.52 15.11
CA LEU A 298 18.85 -38.97 16.32
C LEU A 298 18.06 -39.32 17.61
N ASP A 299 17.00 -40.14 17.51
CA ASP A 299 16.06 -40.42 18.60
C ASP A 299 16.36 -41.69 19.42
N GLU A 300 17.48 -42.37 19.17
CA GLU A 300 17.88 -43.54 19.98
C GLU A 300 18.49 -43.09 21.32
N LYS A 301 18.07 -43.70 22.44
CA LYS A 301 18.72 -43.51 23.74
C LYS A 301 19.95 -44.42 23.79
N VAL A 302 21.14 -43.83 23.83
CA VAL A 302 22.42 -44.54 23.82
C VAL A 302 23.13 -44.35 25.15
N ASP A 303 23.45 -45.45 25.83
CA ASP A 303 24.31 -45.45 27.02
C ASP A 303 25.77 -45.27 26.58
N LEU A 304 26.35 -44.10 26.89
CA LEU A 304 27.72 -43.78 26.51
C LEU A 304 28.75 -44.63 27.27
N SER A 305 28.42 -45.10 28.47
CA SER A 305 29.32 -45.94 29.27
C SER A 305 29.48 -47.32 28.62
N GLU A 306 28.38 -47.91 28.14
CA GLU A 306 28.41 -49.18 27.40
C GLU A 306 29.13 -49.03 26.06
N LEU A 307 28.78 -47.97 25.32
CA LEU A 307 29.36 -47.71 24.01
C LEU A 307 30.87 -47.48 24.05
N ILE A 308 31.38 -46.74 25.04
CA ILE A 308 32.82 -46.53 25.17
C ILE A 308 33.54 -47.84 25.52
N ARG A 309 32.93 -48.74 26.31
CA ARG A 309 33.50 -50.09 26.55
C ARG A 309 33.65 -50.86 25.24
N ASP A 310 32.64 -50.83 24.38
CA ASP A 310 32.71 -51.48 23.06
C ASP A 310 33.82 -50.88 22.18
N VAL A 311 33.95 -49.54 22.18
CA VAL A 311 35.02 -48.84 21.45
C VAL A 311 36.40 -49.24 21.98
N LEU A 312 36.58 -49.32 23.30
CA LEU A 312 37.84 -49.71 23.92
C LEU A 312 38.20 -51.17 23.63
N LEU A 313 37.22 -52.08 23.60
CA LEU A 313 37.44 -53.46 23.18
C LEU A 313 38.00 -53.53 21.75
N ASN A 314 37.46 -52.72 20.84
CA ASN A 314 37.94 -52.65 19.46
C ASN A 314 39.34 -52.04 19.33
N LEU A 315 39.76 -51.18 20.27
CA LEU A 315 41.07 -50.54 20.28
C LEU A 315 42.11 -51.26 21.16
N ARG A 316 41.73 -52.37 21.80
CA ARG A 316 42.55 -53.08 22.80
C ARG A 316 43.96 -53.40 22.32
N VAL A 317 44.10 -53.97 21.12
CA VAL A 317 45.42 -54.33 20.56
C VAL A 317 46.32 -53.10 20.43
N ARG A 318 45.77 -51.98 19.94
CA ARG A 318 46.53 -50.72 19.81
C ARG A 318 46.89 -50.12 21.17
N MET A 319 46.02 -50.28 22.17
CA MET A 319 46.29 -49.82 23.53
C MET A 319 47.40 -50.64 24.19
N GLU A 320 47.39 -51.96 24.00
CA GLU A 320 48.46 -52.87 24.48
C GLU A 320 49.80 -52.56 23.81
N GLU A 321 49.81 -52.34 22.49
CA GLU A 321 51.02 -51.97 21.73
C GLU A 321 51.60 -50.60 22.13
N SER A 322 50.77 -49.67 22.62
CA SER A 322 51.16 -48.30 22.98
C SER A 322 51.26 -48.04 24.49
N ASN A 323 50.99 -49.05 25.34
CA ASN A 323 50.82 -48.89 26.79
C ASN A 323 49.88 -47.72 27.14
N ALA A 324 48.80 -47.55 26.37
CA ALA A 324 47.81 -46.51 26.62
C ALA A 324 46.76 -47.00 27.63
N GLU A 325 46.48 -46.17 28.64
CA GLU A 325 45.43 -46.42 29.62
C GLU A 325 44.31 -45.39 29.45
N VAL A 326 43.08 -45.86 29.30
CA VAL A 326 41.90 -44.99 29.14
C VAL A 326 40.97 -45.21 30.33
N ASN A 327 40.76 -44.16 31.12
CA ASN A 327 39.90 -44.14 32.29
C ASN A 327 38.70 -43.21 32.03
N PHE A 328 37.50 -43.64 32.42
CA PHE A 328 36.29 -42.84 32.30
C PHE A 328 35.35 -43.14 33.48
N ASP A 329 34.69 -42.10 33.98
CA ASP A 329 33.67 -42.22 35.02
C ASP A 329 32.32 -42.66 34.41
N ILE A 330 31.27 -42.78 35.22
CA ILE A 330 29.93 -43.11 34.72
C ILE A 330 29.45 -41.99 33.77
N LEU A 331 29.26 -42.33 32.49
CA LEU A 331 28.81 -41.40 31.46
C LEU A 331 27.28 -41.49 31.29
N PRO A 332 26.62 -40.36 30.95
CA PRO A 332 25.17 -40.30 30.84
C PRO A 332 24.64 -41.04 29.61
N THR A 333 23.37 -41.44 29.66
CA THR A 333 22.62 -41.86 28.47
C THR A 333 22.18 -40.61 27.68
N VAL A 334 22.50 -40.56 26.39
CA VAL A 334 22.16 -39.42 25.52
C VAL A 334 21.23 -39.86 24.39
N LYS A 335 20.37 -38.95 23.91
CA LYS A 335 19.61 -39.17 22.68
C LYS A 335 20.49 -38.82 21.48
N THR A 336 20.92 -39.83 20.74
CA THR A 336 21.81 -39.66 19.59
C THR A 336 21.77 -40.87 18.68
N ASN A 337 22.51 -40.83 17.58
CA ASN A 337 22.72 -42.00 16.73
C ASN A 337 23.91 -42.83 17.27
N LYS A 338 23.66 -44.09 17.67
CA LYS A 338 24.68 -44.98 18.25
C LYS A 338 25.93 -45.12 17.36
N MET A 339 25.74 -45.20 16.05
CA MET A 339 26.83 -45.38 15.09
C MET A 339 27.72 -44.13 14.99
N LEU A 340 27.10 -42.93 14.92
CA LEU A 340 27.84 -41.66 14.82
C LEU A 340 28.67 -41.38 16.08
N ILE A 341 28.06 -41.56 17.25
CA ILE A 341 28.75 -41.27 18.51
C ILE A 341 29.84 -42.31 18.80
N SER A 342 29.64 -43.58 18.42
CA SER A 342 30.68 -44.63 18.47
C SER A 342 31.88 -44.28 17.60
N GLN A 343 31.63 -43.84 16.37
CA GLN A 343 32.69 -43.44 15.46
C GLN A 343 33.45 -42.19 15.94
N LEU A 344 32.76 -41.22 16.54
CA LEU A 344 33.40 -40.06 17.17
C LEU A 344 34.38 -40.50 18.28
N PHE A 345 33.91 -41.30 19.24
CA PHE A 345 34.75 -41.75 20.35
C PHE A 345 35.90 -42.63 19.86
N GLN A 346 35.65 -43.54 18.92
CA GLN A 346 36.69 -44.35 18.31
C GLN A 346 37.76 -43.49 17.64
N ASN A 347 37.35 -42.46 16.88
CA ASN A 347 38.29 -41.55 16.23
C ASN A 347 39.09 -40.72 17.23
N LEU A 348 38.44 -40.16 18.25
CA LEU A 348 39.12 -39.37 19.28
C LEU A 348 40.13 -40.20 20.08
N ILE A 349 39.71 -41.38 20.55
CA ILE A 349 40.58 -42.27 21.33
C ILE A 349 41.71 -42.82 20.47
N ALA A 350 41.42 -43.27 19.24
CA ALA A 350 42.45 -43.77 18.33
C ALA A 350 43.46 -42.68 17.93
N ASN A 351 43.00 -41.44 17.72
CA ASN A 351 43.89 -40.31 17.45
C ASN A 351 44.76 -39.99 18.66
N ALA A 352 44.19 -39.99 19.86
CA ALA A 352 44.94 -39.75 21.08
C ALA A 352 46.03 -40.81 21.29
N ILE A 353 45.73 -42.09 21.04
CA ILE A 353 46.71 -43.18 21.06
C ILE A 353 47.80 -42.96 19.99
N LYS A 354 47.40 -42.68 18.74
CA LYS A 354 48.33 -42.53 17.60
C LYS A 354 49.32 -41.38 17.75
N PHE A 355 48.87 -40.23 18.24
CA PHE A 355 49.69 -39.01 18.31
C PHE A 355 50.39 -38.82 19.66
N SER A 356 50.22 -39.75 20.60
CA SER A 356 50.98 -39.72 21.85
C SER A 356 52.41 -40.24 21.66
N LYS A 357 53.40 -39.48 22.14
CA LYS A 357 54.83 -39.86 22.07
C LYS A 357 55.37 -40.51 23.35
N LYS A 358 54.56 -40.69 24.40
CA LYS A 358 54.87 -41.40 25.68
C LYS A 358 53.61 -42.05 26.26
N MET A 359 53.78 -42.89 27.29
CA MET A 359 52.71 -43.56 28.05
C MET A 359 51.56 -42.59 28.34
N LEU A 360 50.36 -42.92 27.87
CA LEU A 360 49.22 -42.02 27.82
C LEU A 360 48.17 -42.45 28.87
N HIS A 361 47.83 -41.56 29.79
CA HIS A 361 46.61 -41.67 30.60
C HIS A 361 45.55 -40.74 30.00
N LEU A 362 44.53 -41.32 29.37
CA LEU A 362 43.39 -40.57 28.86
C LEU A 362 42.27 -40.57 29.91
N SER A 363 41.74 -39.40 30.26
CA SER A 363 40.54 -39.28 31.11
C SER A 363 39.42 -38.66 30.29
N LEU A 364 38.27 -39.33 30.23
CA LEU A 364 37.06 -38.81 29.60
C LEU A 364 36.10 -38.32 30.68
N THR A 365 35.99 -37.00 30.81
CA THR A 365 35.05 -36.33 31.73
C THR A 365 34.09 -35.44 30.94
N LEU A 366 32.79 -35.70 31.06
CA LEU A 366 31.73 -34.81 30.55
C LEU A 366 31.38 -33.79 31.65
N LYS A 367 31.37 -32.50 31.31
CA LYS A 367 30.92 -31.42 32.20
C LYS A 367 29.48 -31.03 31.90
#